data_AF-A0A527YSZ5-F1
#
_entry.id   AF-A0A527YSZ5-F1
#
_cell.length_a   1.000
_cell.length_b   1.000
_cell.length_c   1.000
_cell.angle_alpha   90.00
_cell.angle_beta   90.00
_cell.angle_gamma   90.00
#
_symmetry.space_group_name_H-M   'P 1'
#
loop_
_entity.id
_entity.type
_entity.pdbx_description
1 polymer ?
#
loop_
_entity_poly.entity_id
_entity_poly.type
_entity_poly.pdbx_seq_one_letter_code
_entity_poly.pdbx_strand_id
1 'polypeptide(L)' 'MAQCLFSALGELHPDAAIDVLAPAWAAPLVKRMPEIRRQIDLPLKSGALEFRMRRRFGRLLRGHYD' A
#
# COMPACT_ATOMS: atom_id res chain seq x y z
N MET A 1 -10.63 -7.16 1.18
CA MET A 1 -11.74 -6.27 0.77
C MET A 1 -11.28 -4.98 0.08
N ALA A 2 -9.98 -4.68 -0.04
CA ALA A 2 -9.53 -3.45 -0.70
C ALA A 2 -9.59 -3.47 -2.25
N GLN A 3 -9.72 -4.66 -2.87
CA GLN A 3 -9.70 -4.78 -4.33
C GLN A 3 -10.81 -3.99 -5.03
N CYS A 4 -12.04 -3.99 -4.49
CA CYS A 4 -13.14 -3.23 -5.09
C CYS A 4 -12.84 -1.72 -5.16
N LEU A 5 -12.09 -1.20 -4.18
CA LEU A 5 -11.63 0.19 -4.20
C LEU A 5 -10.58 0.40 -5.30
N PHE A 6 -9.63 -0.52 -5.46
CA PHE A 6 -8.61 -0.40 -6.52
C PHE A 6 -9.22 -0.42 -7.91
N SER A 7 -10.20 -1.30 -8.14
CA SER A 7 -10.93 -1.35 -9.42
C SER A 7 -11.70 -0.05 -9.67
N ALA A 8 -12.42 0.47 -8.68
CA ALA A 8 -13.13 1.75 -8.80
C ALA A 8 -12.18 2.94 -9.04
N LEU A 9 -11.00 2.95 -8.40
CA LEU A 9 -9.99 3.97 -8.64
C LEU A 9 -9.42 3.88 -10.06
N GLY A 10 -9.20 2.67 -10.60
CA GLY A 10 -8.77 2.48 -11.98
C GLY A 10 -9.80 2.97 -13.02
N GLU A 11 -11.10 2.87 -12.69
CA GLU A 11 -12.17 3.38 -13.55
C GLU A 11 -12.29 4.91 -13.49
N LEU A 12 -12.26 5.50 -12.28
CA LEU A 12 -12.46 6.93 -12.06
C LEU A 12 -11.20 7.77 -12.33
N HIS A 13 -10.03 7.16 -12.16
CA HIS A 13 -8.72 7.79 -12.33
C HIS A 13 -7.78 6.84 -13.10
N PRO A 14 -7.92 6.74 -14.44
CA PRO A 14 -7.13 5.80 -15.25
C PRO A 14 -5.60 5.95 -15.14
N ASP A 15 -5.13 7.16 -14.86
CA ASP A 15 -3.70 7.47 -14.67
C ASP A 15 -3.23 7.34 -13.22
N ALA A 16 -4.10 6.94 -12.29
CA ALA A 16 -3.75 6.81 -10.88
C ALA A 16 -2.77 5.66 -10.66
N ALA A 17 -1.64 5.99 -10.07
CA ALA A 17 -0.62 5.01 -9.71
C ALA A 17 -0.83 4.53 -8.27
N ILE A 18 -1.37 3.31 -8.11
CA ILE A 18 -1.75 2.78 -6.80
C ILE A 18 -0.62 1.93 -6.20
N ASP A 19 -0.05 2.38 -5.10
CA ASP A 19 0.83 1.57 -4.26
C ASP A 19 0.09 1.08 -3.02
N VAL A 20 0.35 -0.17 -2.62
CA VAL A 20 -0.32 -0.79 -1.47
C VAL A 20 0.69 -1.17 -0.40
N LEU A 21 0.53 -0.57 0.79
CA LEU A 21 1.25 -0.96 2.00
C LEU A 21 0.56 -2.17 2.63
N ALA A 22 1.20 -3.34 2.60
CA ALA A 22 0.63 -4.58 3.10
C ALA A 22 1.64 -5.46 3.85
N PRO A 23 1.20 -6.31 4.78
CA PRO A 23 2.06 -7.33 5.37
C PRO A 23 2.59 -8.30 4.30
N ALA A 24 3.79 -8.85 4.54
CA ALA A 24 4.44 -9.77 3.59
C ALA A 24 3.57 -10.99 3.21
N TRP A 25 2.74 -11.50 4.12
CA TRP A 25 1.83 -12.62 3.84
C TRP A 25 0.80 -12.31 2.75
N ALA A 26 0.49 -11.02 2.52
CA ALA A 26 -0.48 -10.60 1.50
C ALA A 26 0.14 -10.54 0.09
N ALA A 27 1.47 -10.66 -0.03
CA ALA A 27 2.17 -10.50 -1.31
C ALA A 27 1.65 -11.40 -2.44
N PRO A 28 1.34 -12.70 -2.22
CA PRO A 28 0.81 -13.54 -3.28
C PRO A 28 -0.56 -13.09 -3.80
N LEU A 29 -1.35 -12.41 -2.98
CA LEU A 29 -2.64 -11.87 -3.37
C LEU A 29 -2.47 -10.55 -4.12
N VAL A 30 -1.68 -9.63 -3.56
CA VAL A 30 -1.41 -8.30 -4.14
C VAL A 30 -0.79 -8.40 -5.53
N LYS A 31 0.14 -9.34 -5.74
CA LYS A 31 0.76 -9.60 -7.06
C LYS A 31 -0.21 -10.03 -8.16
N ARG A 32 -1.44 -10.42 -7.82
CA ARG A 32 -2.48 -10.82 -8.77
C ARG A 32 -3.46 -9.69 -9.12
N MET A 33 -3.33 -8.53 -8.47
CA MET A 33 -4.20 -7.39 -8.72
C MET A 33 -3.56 -6.48 -9.78
N PRO A 34 -4.11 -6.41 -11.00
CA PRO A 34 -3.55 -5.57 -12.06
C PRO A 34 -3.62 -4.07 -11.74
N GLU A 35 -4.49 -3.66 -10.83
CA GLU A 35 -4.68 -2.27 -10.42
C GLU A 35 -3.52 -1.73 -9.57
N ILE A 36 -2.67 -2.60 -9.02
CA ILE A 36 -1.60 -2.22 -8.09
C ILE A 36 -0.27 -2.08 -8.84
N ARG A 37 0.31 -0.87 -8.81
CA ARG A 37 1.66 -0.59 -9.34
C ARG A 37 2.75 -1.24 -8.50
N ARG A 38 2.68 -1.09 -7.18
CA ARG A 38 3.73 -1.57 -6.26
C ARG A 38 3.17 -1.99 -4.92
N GLN A 39 3.67 -3.10 -4.41
CA GLN A 39 3.53 -3.46 -3.00
C GLN A 39 4.68 -2.86 -2.19
N ILE A 40 4.34 -2.26 -1.06
CA ILE A 40 5.29 -1.87 -0.02
C ILE A 40 5.08 -2.78 1.17
N ASP A 41 6.15 -3.43 1.62
CA ASP A 41 6.08 -4.26 2.81
C ASP A 41 5.87 -3.41 4.05
N LEU A 42 4.89 -3.78 4.85
CA LEU A 42 4.62 -3.17 6.14
C LEU A 42 5.66 -3.66 7.17
N PRO A 43 6.62 -2.82 7.63
CA PRO A 43 7.69 -3.26 8.53
C PRO A 43 7.23 -3.34 10.01
N LEU A 44 5.92 -3.40 10.25
CA LEU A 44 5.32 -3.26 11.57
C LEU A 44 4.65 -4.56 12.00
N LYS A 45 4.83 -4.91 13.27
CA LYS A 45 4.15 -6.06 13.87
C LYS A 45 2.71 -5.69 14.21
N SER A 46 1.79 -6.63 13.98
CA SER A 46 0.39 -6.47 14.38
C SER A 46 0.29 -6.24 15.89
N GLY A 47 -0.60 -5.32 16.31
CA GLY A 47 -0.81 -4.98 17.72
C GLY A 47 0.27 -4.10 18.37
N ALA A 48 1.40 -3.86 17.70
CA ALA A 48 2.47 -3.02 18.24
C ALA A 48 2.31 -1.55 17.80
N LEU A 49 2.42 -0.63 18.77
CA LEU A 49 2.32 0.81 18.49
C LEU A 49 3.49 1.30 17.62
N GLU A 50 4.73 0.90 17.94
CA GLU A 50 5.94 1.17 17.12
C GLU A 50 6.02 2.62 16.59
N PHE A 51 5.67 3.61 17.42
CA PHE A 51 5.44 5.00 16.97
C PHE A 51 6.67 5.61 16.28
N ARG A 52 7.87 5.39 16.84
CA ARG A 52 9.13 5.88 16.24
C ARG A 52 9.36 5.27 14.86
N MET A 53 9.08 3.98 14.69
CA MET A 53 9.19 3.28 13.40
C MET A 53 8.17 3.84 12.39
N ARG A 54 6.89 3.99 12.80
CA ARG A 54 5.84 4.58 11.95
C ARG A 54 6.22 5.98 11.46
N ARG A 55 6.71 6.84 12.37
CA ARG A 55 7.15 8.20 12.02
C ARG A 55 8.35 8.20 11.08
N ARG A 56 9.34 7.35 11.32
CA ARG A 56 10.51 7.21 10.43
C ARG A 56 10.08 6.71 9.06
N PHE A 57 9.25 5.67 9.00
CA PHE A 57 8.77 5.07 7.78
C PHE A 57 7.94 6.06 6.94
N GLY A 58 6.97 6.74 7.54
CA GLY A 58 6.17 7.76 6.84
C GLY A 58 7.00 8.92 6.30
N ARG A 59 8.10 9.29 6.99
CA ARG A 59 9.05 10.30 6.47
C ARG A 59 9.78 9.83 5.21
N LEU A 60 10.06 8.54 5.07
CA LEU A 60 10.69 7.98 3.87
C LEU A 60 9.74 8.01 2.66
N LEU A 61 8.42 8.01 2.90
CA LEU A 61 7.40 8.07 1.85
C LEU A 61 6.98 9.51 1.49
N ARG A 62 7.55 10.52 2.16
CA ARG A 62 7.18 11.91 1.94
C ARG A 62 7.57 12.34 0.51
N GLY A 63 6.62 12.92 -0.22
CA GLY A 63 6.84 13.42 -1.59
C GLY A 63 6.75 12.33 -2.67
N HIS A 64 6.38 11.09 -2.31
CA HIS A 64 6.16 10.00 -3.26
C HIS A 64 4.69 9.83 -3.70
N TYR A 65 3.76 10.51 -3.02
CA TYR A 65 2.31 10.41 -3.22
C TYR A 65 1.69 11.80 -3.23
N ASP A 66 0.65 11.96 -4.05
CA ASP A 66 -0.14 13.18 -4.22
C ASP A 66 -1.04 13.48 -2.99
#